data_AF-A0A8T9BE74-F1
#
_entry.id   AF-A0A8T9BE74-F1
#
_cell.length_a   1.000
_cell.length_b   1.000
_cell.length_c   1.000
_cell.angle_alpha   90.00
_cell.angle_beta   90.00
_cell.angle_gamma   90.00
#
_symmetry.space_group_name_H-M   'P 1'
#
loop_
_entity.id
_entity.type
_entity.pdbx_description
1 polymer ?
#
loop_
_entity_poly.entity_id
_entity_poly.type
_entity_poly.pdbx_seq_one_letter_code
_entity_poly.pdbx_strand_id
1 'polypeptide(L)'
;METNEINDLVQEVRGQLWVDKVNEAHSTGCLCSWVSTFHPNKLPCQLDGSFYHGAFNACMKMVFSNGTAWMVRLPRVGMVCDDYADEKVAKEVMALSLFHQRTTIPVPTVHAWGLAASNFLGLGPFIMMDFMNGVSLSDILKDPNAEPPTRLMKGDISDSDIEFIYRQMANFLLQLFQLDFDWIGSLPSPEAEAQSPLSIRPLTFKAHAILQNGGVDTFGDRGQGFITTTEYFQYVAEQDWEQLIHQPNSTVGLYDTKNKYLAFKVLISLIPNLVNEKYDRCKLKLICNDFGLANLIVRSREDLTVVGVVDLEWSYIGPAQLFSSAP
;
A
#
# COMPACT_ATOMS: atom_id res chain seq x y z
N MET A 1 -18.36 20.85 12.55
CA MET A 1 -17.86 19.56 13.06
C MET A 1 -17.50 18.78 11.83
N GLU A 2 -16.21 18.49 11.66
CA GLU A 2 -15.82 17.63 10.54
C GLU A 2 -16.53 16.29 10.71
N THR A 3 -16.91 15.72 9.58
CA THR A 3 -17.71 14.50 9.52
C THR A 3 -17.16 13.40 10.41
N ASN A 4 -15.85 13.24 10.53
CA ASN A 4 -15.21 12.14 11.26
C ASN A 4 -14.43 12.55 12.51
N GLU A 5 -14.58 13.79 12.98
CA GLU A 5 -13.71 14.41 13.99
C GLU A 5 -13.48 13.54 15.25
N ILE A 6 -14.54 12.89 15.77
CA ILE A 6 -14.42 11.99 16.92
C ILE A 6 -13.59 10.75 16.60
N ASN A 7 -13.83 10.13 15.45
CA ASN A 7 -13.08 8.96 15.02
C ASN A 7 -11.61 9.34 14.79
N ASP A 8 -11.36 10.46 14.13
CA ASP A 8 -10.02 10.97 13.85
C ASP A 8 -9.23 11.20 15.15
N LEU A 9 -9.85 11.81 16.17
CA LEU A 9 -9.24 11.98 17.50
C LEU A 9 -8.93 10.65 18.18
N VAL A 10 -9.83 9.66 18.10
CA VAL A 10 -9.58 8.32 18.65
C VAL A 10 -8.39 7.66 17.96
N GLN A 11 -8.31 7.77 16.63
CA GLN A 11 -7.21 7.20 15.86
C GLN A 11 -5.89 7.92 16.15
N GLU A 12 -5.91 9.25 16.29
CA GLU A 12 -4.73 10.06 16.65
C GLU A 12 -4.15 9.63 18.01
N VAL A 13 -5.00 9.50 19.04
CA VAL A 13 -4.57 9.06 20.37
C VAL A 13 -3.99 7.65 20.33
N ARG A 14 -4.64 6.72 19.60
CA ARG A 14 -4.13 5.35 19.44
C ARG A 14 -2.77 5.33 18.72
N GLY A 15 -2.64 6.13 17.67
CA GLY A 15 -1.38 6.29 16.94
C GLY A 15 -0.27 6.83 17.81
N GLN A 16 -0.55 7.83 18.65
CA GLN A 16 0.45 8.39 19.58
C GLN A 16 0.91 7.35 20.61
N LEU A 17 -0.01 6.61 21.23
CA LEU A 17 0.32 5.55 22.18
C LEU A 17 1.19 4.45 21.53
N TRP A 18 0.93 4.15 20.26
CA TRP A 18 1.75 3.20 19.52
C TRP A 18 3.14 3.75 19.20
N VAL A 19 3.25 5.02 18.78
CA VAL A 19 4.54 5.69 18.59
C VAL A 19 5.37 5.67 19.88
N ASP A 20 4.76 5.93 21.02
CA ASP A 20 5.43 5.89 22.32
C ASP A 20 5.99 4.48 22.61
N LYS A 21 5.23 3.42 22.31
CA LYS A 21 5.70 2.03 22.43
C LYS A 21 6.87 1.70 21.50
N VAL A 22 6.85 2.16 20.26
CA VAL A 22 7.96 1.95 19.32
C VAL A 22 9.21 2.67 19.83
N ASN A 23 9.06 3.90 20.32
CA ASN A 23 10.16 4.67 20.90
C ASN A 23 10.71 4.04 22.18
N GLU A 24 9.86 3.50 23.05
CA GLU A 24 10.26 2.74 24.22
C GLU A 24 11.04 1.48 23.82
N ALA A 25 10.54 0.70 22.87
CA ALA A 25 11.23 -0.50 22.37
C ALA A 25 12.61 -0.16 21.76
N HIS A 26 12.72 0.97 21.07
CA HIS A 26 14.00 1.47 20.55
C HIS A 26 14.95 1.91 21.66
N SER A 27 14.52 2.82 22.55
CA SER A 27 15.34 3.40 23.62
C SER A 27 15.82 2.37 24.65
N THR A 28 15.05 1.31 24.88
CA THR A 28 15.44 0.19 25.75
C THR A 28 16.35 -0.84 25.06
N GLY A 29 16.63 -0.68 23.76
CA GLY A 29 17.42 -1.63 22.96
C GLY A 29 16.69 -2.92 22.58
N CYS A 30 15.44 -3.10 23.03
CA CYS A 30 14.60 -4.26 22.72
C CYS A 30 14.38 -4.42 21.22
N LEU A 31 14.22 -3.31 20.49
CA LEU A 31 14.02 -3.32 19.04
C LEU A 31 15.22 -3.94 18.30
N CYS A 32 16.45 -3.50 18.59
CA CYS A 32 17.65 -4.05 17.98
C CYS A 32 17.82 -5.53 18.33
N SER A 33 17.63 -5.89 19.61
CA SER A 33 17.68 -7.27 20.07
C SER A 33 16.70 -8.17 19.31
N TRP A 34 15.46 -7.71 19.14
CA TRP A 34 14.42 -8.40 18.38
C TRP A 34 14.81 -8.59 16.91
N VAL A 35 15.24 -7.53 16.21
CA VAL A 35 15.66 -7.61 14.80
C VAL A 35 16.83 -8.56 14.62
N SER A 36 17.82 -8.50 15.50
CA SER A 36 18.95 -9.43 15.52
C SER A 36 18.53 -10.90 15.63
N THR A 37 17.36 -11.20 16.22
CA THR A 37 16.87 -12.59 16.24
C THR A 37 16.50 -13.14 14.86
N PHE A 38 16.25 -12.29 13.85
CA PHE A 38 15.94 -12.76 12.49
C PHE A 38 17.18 -12.86 11.60
N HIS A 39 18.28 -12.22 11.98
CA HIS A 39 19.53 -12.33 11.22
C HIS A 39 20.10 -13.76 11.33
N PRO A 40 20.52 -14.42 10.23
CA PRO A 40 21.01 -15.80 10.26
C PRO A 40 22.14 -16.04 11.27
N ASN A 41 23.07 -15.08 11.35
CA ASN A 41 24.20 -15.11 12.28
C ASN A 41 23.93 -14.37 13.61
N LYS A 42 22.68 -13.98 13.89
CA LYS A 42 22.27 -13.21 15.08
C LYS A 42 23.15 -11.97 15.34
N LEU A 43 23.55 -11.28 14.27
CA LEU A 43 24.45 -10.13 14.39
C LEU A 43 23.75 -8.97 15.10
N PRO A 44 24.46 -8.21 15.95
CA PRO A 44 23.92 -6.99 16.50
C PRO A 44 23.67 -5.97 15.38
N CYS A 45 22.63 -5.16 15.56
CA CYS A 45 22.29 -4.05 14.67
C CYS A 45 22.05 -2.77 15.46
N GLN A 46 22.09 -1.65 14.74
CA GLN A 46 21.74 -0.34 15.26
C GLN A 46 20.80 0.36 14.28
N LEU A 47 19.96 1.24 14.81
CA LEU A 47 19.18 2.16 13.99
C LEU A 47 20.14 3.13 13.29
N ASP A 48 19.98 3.29 11.98
CA ASP A 48 20.71 4.27 11.18
C ASP A 48 19.76 5.40 10.74
N GLY A 49 20.03 6.61 11.22
CA GLY A 49 19.20 7.79 10.98
C GLY A 49 17.93 7.84 11.81
N SER A 50 16.91 8.54 11.28
CA SER A 50 15.59 8.66 11.89
C SER A 50 14.62 7.61 11.34
N PHE A 51 13.43 7.54 11.93
CA PHE A 51 12.36 6.74 11.37
C PHE A 51 11.92 7.37 10.05
N TYR A 52 11.69 6.52 9.06
CA TYR A 52 10.96 6.87 7.85
C TYR A 52 9.48 6.61 8.12
N HIS A 53 8.61 7.50 7.69
CA HIS A 53 7.17 7.26 7.80
C HIS A 53 6.43 7.70 6.54
N GLY A 54 5.50 6.87 6.12
CA GLY A 54 4.46 7.21 5.17
C GLY A 54 3.13 7.44 5.87
N ALA A 55 2.05 7.50 5.08
CA ALA A 55 0.70 7.56 5.63
C ALA A 55 0.39 6.31 6.47
N PHE A 56 0.74 5.11 5.99
CA PHE A 56 0.30 3.85 6.60
C PHE A 56 1.38 3.07 7.33
N ASN A 57 2.66 3.39 7.16
CA ASN A 57 3.75 2.56 7.69
C ASN A 57 4.85 3.42 8.33
N ALA A 58 5.42 2.91 9.41
CA ALA A 58 6.69 3.37 9.97
C ALA A 58 7.79 2.38 9.58
N CYS A 59 8.95 2.92 9.25
CA CYS A 59 10.06 2.19 8.65
C CYS A 59 11.36 2.59 9.37
N MET A 60 12.14 1.60 9.81
CA MET A 60 13.36 1.81 10.61
C MET A 60 14.53 1.10 9.92
N LYS A 61 15.54 1.86 9.54
CA LYS A 61 16.73 1.31 8.87
C LYS A 61 17.65 0.74 9.93
N MET A 62 17.84 -0.58 9.89
CA MET A 62 18.67 -1.32 10.83
C MET A 62 19.95 -1.75 10.12
N VAL A 63 21.09 -1.29 10.60
CA VAL A 63 22.40 -1.63 10.06
C VAL A 63 23.09 -2.61 10.99
N PHE A 64 23.40 -3.79 10.46
CA PHE A 64 24.11 -4.85 11.18
C PHE A 64 25.61 -4.57 11.25
N SER A 65 26.30 -5.22 12.19
CA SER A 65 27.76 -5.05 12.39
C SER A 65 28.63 -5.41 11.17
N ASN A 66 28.09 -6.15 10.21
CA ASN A 66 28.77 -6.48 8.94
C ASN A 66 28.49 -5.47 7.82
N GLY A 67 27.73 -4.40 8.09
CA GLY A 67 27.33 -3.38 7.12
C GLY A 67 26.07 -3.71 6.30
N THR A 68 25.48 -4.91 6.46
CA THR A 68 24.18 -5.22 5.85
C THR A 68 23.11 -4.30 6.44
N ALA A 69 22.22 -3.77 5.60
CA ALA A 69 21.14 -2.88 6.02
C ALA A 69 19.78 -3.50 5.70
N TRP A 70 18.92 -3.60 6.70
CA TRP A 70 17.54 -4.02 6.56
C TRP A 70 16.59 -2.86 6.87
N MET A 71 15.40 -2.94 6.30
CA MET A 71 14.25 -2.10 6.66
C MET A 71 13.30 -2.92 7.53
N VAL A 72 13.02 -2.44 8.74
CA VAL A 72 11.91 -2.93 9.57
C VAL A 72 10.72 -2.04 9.31
N ARG A 73 9.63 -2.63 8.81
CA ARG A 73 8.40 -1.94 8.43
C ARG A 73 7.25 -2.43 9.30
N LEU A 74 6.53 -1.47 9.89
CA LEU A 74 5.37 -1.69 10.75
C LEU A 74 4.18 -0.85 10.26
N PRO A 75 2.98 -1.42 10.10
CA PRO A 75 1.78 -0.61 9.89
C PRO A 75 1.56 0.33 11.08
N ARG A 76 1.20 1.58 10.79
CA ARG A 76 0.93 2.59 11.81
C ARG A 76 -0.46 2.38 12.37
N VAL A 77 -0.53 2.10 13.67
CA VAL A 77 -1.79 2.15 14.42
C VAL A 77 -2.38 3.56 14.33
N GLY A 78 -3.70 3.65 14.21
CA GLY A 78 -4.41 4.91 13.96
C GLY A 78 -4.47 5.32 12.48
N MET A 79 -3.58 4.79 11.65
CA MET A 79 -3.64 5.00 10.19
C MET A 79 -4.17 3.77 9.45
N VAL A 80 -4.02 2.59 10.06
CA VAL A 80 -4.51 1.32 9.53
C VAL A 80 -5.49 0.70 10.53
N CYS A 81 -6.62 0.19 10.05
CA CYS A 81 -7.54 -0.58 10.89
C CYS A 81 -6.85 -1.84 11.41
N ASP A 82 -6.79 -1.98 12.74
CA ASP A 82 -6.07 -3.07 13.42
C ASP A 82 -6.56 -4.46 12.97
N ASP A 83 -7.87 -4.62 12.73
CA ASP A 83 -8.50 -5.88 12.27
C ASP A 83 -8.03 -6.34 10.88
N TYR A 84 -7.38 -5.44 10.14
CA TYR A 84 -6.89 -5.66 8.78
C TYR A 84 -5.38 -5.45 8.63
N ALA A 85 -4.66 -5.07 9.70
CA ALA A 85 -3.22 -4.84 9.65
C ALA A 85 -2.43 -6.11 9.28
N ASP A 86 -2.83 -7.26 9.83
CA ASP A 86 -2.26 -8.57 9.53
C ASP A 86 -2.46 -8.96 8.06
N GLU A 87 -3.69 -8.78 7.55
CA GLU A 87 -4.01 -9.03 6.15
C GLU A 87 -3.19 -8.13 5.23
N LYS A 88 -3.10 -6.83 5.55
CA LYS A 88 -2.31 -5.84 4.81
C LYS A 88 -0.85 -6.27 4.67
N VAL A 89 -0.21 -6.64 5.78
CA VAL A 89 1.20 -7.09 5.77
C VAL A 89 1.38 -8.35 4.94
N ALA A 90 0.50 -9.35 5.12
CA ALA A 90 0.55 -10.58 4.35
C ALA A 90 0.43 -10.31 2.84
N LYS A 91 -0.46 -9.40 2.41
CA LYS A 91 -0.62 -9.05 0.99
C LYS A 91 0.59 -8.33 0.42
N GLU A 92 1.22 -7.43 1.17
CA GLU A 92 2.45 -6.77 0.72
C GLU A 92 3.60 -7.78 0.53
N VAL A 93 3.74 -8.75 1.45
CA VAL A 93 4.73 -9.84 1.31
C VAL A 93 4.43 -10.72 0.09
N MET A 94 3.16 -11.05 -0.16
CA MET A 94 2.75 -11.78 -1.37
C MET A 94 3.07 -11.01 -2.65
N ALA A 95 2.87 -9.68 -2.65
CA ALA A 95 3.23 -8.83 -3.79
C ALA A 95 4.74 -8.83 -4.05
N LEU A 96 5.54 -8.62 -3.01
CA LEU A 96 7.01 -8.68 -3.11
C LEU A 96 7.50 -10.03 -3.65
N SER A 97 6.94 -11.13 -3.13
CA SER A 97 7.26 -12.49 -3.59
C SER A 97 6.91 -12.70 -5.07
N LEU A 98 5.72 -12.26 -5.49
CA LEU A 98 5.28 -12.35 -6.88
C LEU A 98 6.18 -11.53 -7.83
N PHE A 99 6.53 -10.30 -7.45
CA PHE A 99 7.44 -9.44 -8.22
C PHE A 99 8.81 -10.12 -8.37
N HIS A 100 9.37 -10.64 -7.28
CA HIS A 100 10.67 -11.31 -7.27
C HIS A 100 10.69 -12.56 -8.17
N GLN A 101 9.60 -13.34 -8.17
CA GLN A 101 9.54 -14.60 -8.92
C GLN A 101 9.20 -14.41 -10.40
N ARG A 102 8.40 -13.40 -10.75
CA ARG A 102 7.80 -13.29 -12.09
C ARG A 102 8.20 -12.04 -12.87
N THR A 103 9.04 -11.17 -12.32
CA THR A 103 9.47 -9.94 -12.98
C THR A 103 10.97 -9.70 -12.77
N THR A 104 11.53 -8.75 -13.51
CA THR A 104 12.89 -8.22 -13.28
C THR A 104 12.88 -6.89 -12.52
N ILE A 105 11.71 -6.48 -12.01
CA ILE A 105 11.54 -5.23 -11.26
C ILE A 105 12.36 -5.34 -9.96
N PRO A 106 13.25 -4.38 -9.66
CA PRO A 106 14.08 -4.47 -8.46
C PRO A 106 13.22 -4.18 -7.23
N VAL A 107 12.86 -5.21 -6.46
CA VAL A 107 12.10 -5.11 -5.22
C VAL A 107 12.93 -5.64 -4.04
N PRO A 108 12.70 -5.18 -2.79
CA PRO A 108 13.45 -5.66 -1.64
C PRO A 108 13.18 -7.14 -1.35
N THR A 109 14.21 -7.89 -0.97
CA THR A 109 14.05 -9.28 -0.50
C THR A 109 13.51 -9.28 0.92
N VAL A 110 12.43 -10.03 1.18
CA VAL A 110 11.90 -10.23 2.53
C VAL A 110 12.76 -11.26 3.26
N HIS A 111 13.32 -10.88 4.41
CA HIS A 111 14.10 -11.76 5.29
C HIS A 111 13.25 -12.38 6.38
N ALA A 112 12.28 -11.63 6.90
CA ALA A 112 11.31 -12.10 7.87
C ALA A 112 10.04 -11.26 7.80
N TRP A 113 8.91 -11.84 8.20
CA TRP A 113 7.67 -11.10 8.42
C TRP A 113 6.83 -11.87 9.43
N GLY A 114 5.81 -11.23 9.98
CA GLY A 114 4.95 -11.89 10.94
C GLY A 114 3.68 -11.11 11.26
N LEU A 115 2.68 -11.84 11.71
CA LEU A 115 1.40 -11.30 12.19
C LEU A 115 1.58 -10.64 13.56
N ALA A 116 0.63 -9.81 13.98
CA ALA A 116 0.67 -9.10 15.26
C ALA A 116 0.95 -10.03 16.45
N ALA A 117 0.30 -11.21 16.45
CA ALA A 117 0.46 -12.22 17.51
C ALA A 117 1.88 -12.81 17.61
N SER A 118 2.67 -12.74 16.54
CA SER A 118 4.06 -13.23 16.49
C SER A 118 5.08 -12.18 16.97
N ASN A 119 4.68 -10.92 17.08
CA ASN A 119 5.55 -9.84 17.51
C ASN A 119 5.48 -9.67 19.04
N PHE A 120 6.42 -10.27 19.76
CA PHE A 120 6.46 -10.22 21.23
C PHE A 120 6.66 -8.81 21.80
N LEU A 121 7.12 -7.84 21.00
CA LEU A 121 7.18 -6.43 21.41
C LEU A 121 5.80 -5.75 21.41
N GLY A 122 4.77 -6.41 20.89
CA GLY A 122 3.42 -5.87 20.82
C GLY A 122 3.29 -4.66 19.89
N LEU A 123 4.17 -4.53 18.89
CA LEU A 123 4.18 -3.40 17.95
C LEU A 123 3.28 -3.63 16.72
N GLY A 124 2.59 -4.77 16.64
CA GLY A 124 1.76 -5.16 15.50
C GLY A 124 2.51 -6.07 14.50
N PRO A 125 1.91 -6.35 13.33
CA PRO A 125 2.55 -7.15 12.31
C PRO A 125 3.73 -6.39 11.69
N PHE A 126 4.63 -7.11 11.04
CA PHE A 126 5.89 -6.54 10.58
C PHE A 126 6.43 -7.19 9.31
N ILE A 127 7.28 -6.45 8.60
CA ILE A 127 8.14 -6.94 7.51
C ILE A 127 9.57 -6.50 7.81
N MET A 128 10.52 -7.42 7.72
CA MET A 128 11.96 -7.17 7.70
C MET A 128 12.48 -7.55 6.32
N MET A 129 13.00 -6.57 5.59
CA MET A 129 13.41 -6.75 4.19
C MET A 129 14.69 -5.97 3.88
N ASP A 130 15.27 -6.18 2.71
CA ASP A 130 16.42 -5.38 2.25
C ASP A 130 16.12 -3.88 2.33
N PHE A 131 17.10 -3.10 2.79
CA PHE A 131 17.06 -1.65 2.60
C PHE A 131 17.55 -1.30 1.19
N MET A 132 16.68 -0.67 0.39
CA MET A 132 17.00 -0.27 -0.98
C MET A 132 17.89 0.98 -0.96
N ASN A 133 19.19 0.80 -1.19
CA ASN A 133 20.14 1.90 -1.24
C ASN A 133 19.92 2.77 -2.48
N GLY A 134 19.87 4.08 -2.29
CA GLY A 134 19.68 5.06 -3.36
C GLY A 134 19.01 6.32 -2.85
N VAL A 135 18.38 7.05 -3.77
CA VAL A 135 17.65 8.29 -3.50
C VAL A 135 16.20 8.10 -3.94
N SER A 136 15.24 8.55 -3.12
CA SER A 136 13.84 8.58 -3.52
C SER A 136 13.66 9.48 -4.74
N LEU A 137 13.03 8.95 -5.78
CA LEU A 137 12.72 9.74 -6.96
C LEU A 137 11.76 10.89 -6.62
N SER A 138 10.86 10.70 -5.64
CA SER A 138 10.01 11.80 -5.15
C SER A 138 10.83 12.98 -4.64
N ASP A 139 11.97 12.74 -3.98
CA ASP A 139 12.81 13.79 -3.41
C ASP A 139 13.67 14.51 -4.47
N ILE A 140 13.79 13.91 -5.65
CA ILE A 140 14.43 14.52 -6.82
C ILE A 140 13.42 15.36 -7.59
N LEU A 141 12.18 14.87 -7.72
CA LEU A 141 11.14 15.50 -8.51
C LEU A 141 10.43 16.65 -7.78
N LYS A 142 10.43 16.68 -6.45
CA LYS A 142 9.82 17.78 -5.68
C LYS A 142 10.73 19.01 -5.63
N ASP A 143 10.11 20.20 -5.64
CA ASP A 143 10.80 21.45 -5.32
C ASP A 143 10.95 21.56 -3.80
N PRO A 144 12.18 21.52 -3.24
CA PRO A 144 12.39 21.64 -1.80
C PRO A 144 12.06 23.04 -1.26
N ASN A 145 11.94 24.04 -2.12
CA ASN A 145 11.69 25.44 -1.75
C ASN A 145 10.24 25.87 -1.99
N ALA A 146 9.35 24.95 -2.41
CA ALA A 146 7.96 25.29 -2.64
C ALA A 146 7.25 25.66 -1.34
N GLU A 147 6.69 26.87 -1.29
CA GLU A 147 5.83 27.34 -0.20
C GLU A 147 4.43 27.71 -0.74
N PRO A 148 3.36 27.03 -0.29
CA PRO A 148 3.36 25.87 0.60
C PRO A 148 3.96 24.61 -0.08
N PRO A 149 4.38 23.60 0.71
CA PRO A 149 4.85 22.32 0.18
C PRO A 149 3.86 21.74 -0.83
N THR A 150 4.37 21.36 -2.01
CA THR A 150 3.55 20.85 -3.10
C THR A 150 3.96 19.44 -3.49
N ARG A 151 2.99 18.67 -4.01
CA ARG A 151 3.25 17.37 -4.65
C ARG A 151 3.56 17.51 -6.14
N LEU A 152 3.51 18.72 -6.68
CA LEU A 152 3.85 18.98 -8.07
C LEU A 152 5.34 18.76 -8.30
N MET A 153 5.67 18.24 -9.48
CA MET A 153 7.06 18.15 -9.92
C MET A 153 7.63 19.55 -10.11
N LYS A 154 8.90 19.74 -9.75
CA LYS A 154 9.64 20.97 -10.00
C LYS A 154 9.75 21.21 -11.52
N GLY A 155 9.73 22.48 -11.92
CA GLY A 155 9.66 22.87 -13.33
C GLY A 155 10.99 22.80 -14.09
N ASP A 156 12.10 22.52 -13.42
CA ASP A 156 13.47 22.55 -13.97
C ASP A 156 14.05 21.15 -14.27
N ILE A 157 13.19 20.15 -14.49
CA ILE A 157 13.63 18.79 -14.86
C ILE A 157 13.85 18.73 -16.37
N SER A 158 14.97 18.16 -16.81
CA SER A 158 15.23 18.01 -18.24
C SER A 158 14.28 17.01 -18.90
N ASP A 159 13.88 17.27 -20.14
CA ASP A 159 13.06 16.33 -20.92
C ASP A 159 13.72 14.95 -21.04
N SER A 160 15.05 14.91 -21.12
CA SER A 160 15.83 13.67 -21.14
C SER A 160 15.71 12.85 -19.86
N ASP A 161 15.70 13.51 -18.70
CA ASP A 161 15.53 12.82 -17.41
C ASP A 161 14.11 12.26 -17.27
N ILE A 162 13.11 13.05 -17.66
CA ILE A 162 11.71 12.61 -17.70
C ILE A 162 11.57 11.40 -18.63
N GLU A 163 12.10 11.47 -19.85
CA GLU A 163 12.06 10.36 -20.79
C GLU A 163 12.72 9.10 -20.22
N PHE A 164 13.88 9.24 -19.57
CA PHE A 164 14.61 8.13 -18.98
C PHE A 164 13.86 7.47 -17.81
N ILE A 165 13.26 8.27 -16.93
CA ILE A 165 12.41 7.78 -15.83
C ILE A 165 11.20 7.02 -16.37
N TYR A 166 10.43 7.65 -17.27
CA TYR A 166 9.19 7.04 -17.77
C TYR A 166 9.44 5.82 -18.66
N ARG A 167 10.60 5.73 -19.32
CA ARG A 167 11.01 4.53 -20.05
C ARG A 167 11.17 3.32 -19.13
N GLN A 168 11.77 3.50 -17.95
CA GLN A 168 11.88 2.44 -16.95
C GLN A 168 10.51 2.07 -16.37
N MET A 169 9.68 3.08 -16.05
CA MET A 169 8.31 2.87 -15.56
C MET A 169 7.45 2.10 -16.56
N ALA A 170 7.51 2.45 -17.85
CA ALA A 170 6.80 1.75 -18.92
C ALA A 170 7.26 0.29 -19.04
N ASN A 171 8.56 0.02 -18.91
CA ASN A 171 9.08 -1.35 -18.87
C ASN A 171 8.54 -2.15 -17.67
N PHE A 172 8.39 -1.53 -16.50
CA PHE A 172 7.80 -2.19 -15.33
C PHE A 172 6.32 -2.46 -15.55
N LEU A 173 5.55 -1.47 -15.99
CA LEU A 173 4.13 -1.64 -16.29
C LEU A 173 3.88 -2.73 -17.33
N LEU A 174 4.72 -2.84 -18.36
CA LEU A 174 4.62 -3.90 -19.36
C LEU A 174 4.81 -5.29 -18.73
N GLN A 175 5.79 -5.45 -17.83
CA GLN A 175 6.00 -6.71 -17.12
C GLN A 175 4.82 -7.05 -16.21
N LEU A 176 4.29 -6.08 -15.46
CA LEU A 176 3.12 -6.28 -14.62
C LEU A 176 1.87 -6.66 -15.44
N PHE A 177 1.70 -6.03 -16.60
CA PHE A 177 0.59 -6.34 -17.51
C PHE A 177 0.69 -7.75 -18.12
N GLN A 178 1.88 -8.34 -18.21
CA GLN A 178 2.05 -9.72 -18.66
C GLN A 178 1.65 -10.76 -17.60
N LEU A 179 1.40 -10.35 -16.36
CA LEU A 179 0.91 -11.24 -15.31
C LEU A 179 -0.60 -11.42 -15.45
N ASP A 180 -0.99 -12.61 -15.92
CA ASP A 180 -2.40 -13.00 -16.09
C ASP A 180 -2.95 -13.78 -14.89
N PHE A 181 -4.20 -13.47 -14.55
CA PHE A 181 -4.97 -14.12 -13.49
C PHE A 181 -6.42 -14.40 -13.93
N ASP A 182 -7.09 -15.31 -13.20
CA ASP A 182 -8.42 -15.82 -13.55
C ASP A 182 -9.59 -15.25 -12.74
N TRP A 183 -9.33 -14.66 -11.56
CA TRP A 183 -10.36 -13.98 -10.76
C TRP A 183 -9.81 -12.72 -10.08
N ILE A 184 -10.69 -11.75 -9.85
CA ILE A 184 -10.42 -10.50 -9.15
C ILE A 184 -10.43 -10.80 -7.67
N GLY A 185 -9.40 -10.36 -6.97
CA GLY A 185 -9.25 -10.71 -5.57
C GLY A 185 -7.87 -10.44 -5.04
N SER A 186 -7.63 -11.06 -3.90
CA SER A 186 -6.33 -11.09 -3.25
C SER A 186 -5.29 -11.88 -4.03
N LEU A 187 -4.02 -11.56 -3.78
CA LEU A 187 -2.88 -12.29 -4.34
C LEU A 187 -2.82 -13.73 -3.83
N PRO A 188 -2.42 -14.70 -4.67
CA PRO A 188 -2.23 -16.07 -4.26
C PRO A 188 -1.03 -16.18 -3.31
N SER A 189 -1.13 -17.08 -2.31
CA SER A 189 0.01 -17.39 -1.45
C SER A 189 1.08 -18.16 -2.23
N PRO A 190 2.37 -17.78 -2.12
CA PRO A 190 3.47 -18.55 -2.71
C PRO A 190 3.69 -19.89 -2.03
N GLU A 191 3.20 -20.09 -0.79
CA GLU A 191 3.43 -21.29 0.02
C GLU A 191 2.10 -21.92 0.47
N ALA A 192 2.05 -23.26 0.43
CA ALA A 192 0.93 -24.08 0.93
C ALA A 192 0.81 -24.07 2.47
N GLU A 193 1.75 -23.44 3.17
CA GLU A 193 1.76 -23.27 4.63
C GLU A 193 1.24 -21.87 5.00
N ALA A 194 -0.01 -21.57 4.66
CA ALA A 194 -0.61 -20.30 5.02
C ALA A 194 -0.89 -20.25 6.53
N GLN A 195 -0.05 -19.51 7.27
CA GLN A 195 -0.29 -19.12 8.67
C GLN A 195 -1.45 -18.11 8.83
N SER A 196 -2.17 -17.78 7.74
CA SER A 196 -3.28 -16.83 7.73
C SER A 196 -4.43 -17.35 6.86
N PRO A 197 -5.70 -17.19 7.26
CA PRO A 197 -6.83 -17.52 6.40
C PRO A 197 -6.77 -16.66 5.14
N LEU A 198 -6.63 -17.32 3.99
CA LEU A 198 -6.53 -16.65 2.69
C LEU A 198 -7.85 -15.96 2.36
N SER A 199 -7.92 -14.66 2.64
CA SER A 199 -8.94 -13.77 2.08
C SER A 199 -8.84 -13.83 0.55
N ILE A 200 -9.97 -14.08 -0.11
CA ILE A 200 -10.10 -14.13 -1.57
C ILE A 200 -10.46 -12.75 -2.12
N ARG A 201 -11.23 -11.95 -1.37
CA ARG A 201 -11.62 -10.61 -1.81
C ARG A 201 -10.40 -9.69 -1.98
N PRO A 202 -10.50 -8.62 -2.79
CA PRO A 202 -9.43 -7.63 -2.87
C PRO A 202 -9.36 -6.79 -1.59
N LEU A 203 -8.14 -6.48 -1.14
CA LEU A 203 -7.88 -5.53 -0.05
C LEU A 203 -7.50 -4.18 -0.67
N THR A 204 -8.49 -3.35 -0.96
CA THR A 204 -8.28 -2.08 -1.66
C THR A 204 -8.10 -0.92 -0.68
N PHE A 205 -7.27 0.05 -1.08
CA PHE A 205 -7.11 1.31 -0.34
C PHE A 205 -8.45 2.03 -0.10
N LYS A 206 -9.34 2.05 -1.09
CA LYS A 206 -10.65 2.73 -0.98
C LYS A 206 -11.50 2.15 0.16
N ALA A 207 -11.72 0.84 0.17
CA ALA A 207 -12.54 0.19 1.18
C ALA A 207 -11.91 0.34 2.59
N HIS A 208 -10.58 0.26 2.67
CA HIS A 208 -9.86 0.54 3.90
C HIS A 208 -10.08 1.99 4.37
N ALA A 209 -10.00 2.98 3.48
CA ALA A 209 -10.20 4.38 3.84
C ALA A 209 -11.63 4.67 4.33
N ILE A 210 -12.64 4.04 3.72
CA ILE A 210 -14.04 4.13 4.17
C ILE A 210 -14.18 3.56 5.59
N LEU A 211 -13.58 2.40 5.86
CA LEU A 211 -13.60 1.80 7.19
C LEU A 211 -12.82 2.64 8.21
N GLN A 212 -11.57 2.97 7.91
CA GLN A 212 -10.66 3.63 8.84
C GLN A 212 -11.17 5.02 9.22
N ASN A 213 -11.65 5.79 8.25
CA ASN A 213 -12.06 7.17 8.47
C ASN A 213 -13.55 7.28 8.80
N GLY A 214 -14.40 6.47 8.13
CA GLY A 214 -15.85 6.54 8.24
C GLY A 214 -16.50 5.51 9.15
N GLY A 215 -15.77 4.49 9.60
CA GLY A 215 -16.28 3.44 10.47
C GLY A 215 -17.22 2.43 9.79
N VAL A 216 -17.29 2.44 8.45
CA VAL A 216 -18.17 1.54 7.69
C VAL A 216 -17.35 0.46 7.00
N ASP A 217 -17.59 -0.81 7.34
CA ASP A 217 -16.96 -1.92 6.64
C ASP A 217 -17.70 -2.19 5.32
N THR A 218 -17.04 -1.83 4.20
CA THR A 218 -17.55 -2.01 2.83
C THR A 218 -16.80 -3.08 2.07
N PHE A 219 -15.99 -3.89 2.76
CA PHE A 219 -15.20 -4.92 2.11
C PHE A 219 -16.03 -6.11 1.61
N GLY A 220 -17.22 -6.35 2.16
CA GLY A 220 -18.05 -7.50 1.81
C GLY A 220 -17.48 -8.84 2.31
N ASP A 221 -17.92 -9.94 1.71
CA ASP A 221 -17.49 -11.30 2.11
C ASP A 221 -15.99 -11.53 1.83
N ARG A 222 -15.23 -11.89 2.87
CA ARG A 222 -13.79 -12.20 2.76
C ARG A 222 -13.51 -13.39 1.83
N GLY A 223 -14.46 -14.31 1.68
CA GLY A 223 -14.34 -15.50 0.82
C GLY A 223 -14.70 -15.27 -0.64
N GLN A 224 -15.15 -14.07 -1.03
CA GLN A 224 -15.69 -13.83 -2.37
C GLN A 224 -14.75 -12.97 -3.22
N GLY A 225 -14.36 -13.50 -4.38
CA GLY A 225 -13.74 -12.74 -5.47
C GLY A 225 -14.77 -12.41 -6.55
N PHE A 226 -14.30 -11.78 -7.64
CA PHE A 226 -15.14 -11.45 -8.80
C PHE A 226 -14.60 -12.09 -10.07
N ILE A 227 -15.48 -12.48 -10.99
CA ILE A 227 -15.09 -13.10 -12.25
C ILE A 227 -15.05 -12.05 -13.36
N THR A 228 -15.91 -11.03 -13.27
CA THR A 228 -16.04 -10.00 -14.31
C THR A 228 -15.65 -8.62 -13.82
N THR A 229 -15.19 -7.78 -14.74
CA THR A 229 -14.91 -6.36 -14.48
C THR A 229 -16.18 -5.62 -14.06
N THR A 230 -17.32 -5.96 -14.68
CA THR A 230 -18.62 -5.37 -14.35
C THR A 230 -19.01 -5.63 -12.90
N GLU A 231 -18.93 -6.87 -12.42
CA GLU A 231 -19.23 -7.22 -11.03
C GLU A 231 -18.30 -6.47 -10.06
N TYR A 232 -17.00 -6.40 -10.37
CA TYR A 232 -16.06 -5.68 -9.51
C TYR A 232 -16.33 -4.18 -9.46
N PHE A 233 -16.60 -3.52 -10.58
CA PHE A 233 -16.93 -2.09 -10.56
C PHE A 233 -18.27 -1.81 -9.89
N GLN A 234 -19.25 -2.71 -10.02
CA GLN A 234 -20.49 -2.63 -9.24
C GLN A 234 -20.19 -2.69 -7.75
N TYR A 235 -19.40 -3.68 -7.31
CA TYR A 235 -18.92 -3.78 -5.94
C TYR A 235 -18.24 -2.49 -5.47
N VAL A 236 -17.29 -1.95 -6.23
CA VAL A 236 -16.56 -0.71 -5.86
C VAL A 236 -17.49 0.51 -5.76
N ALA A 237 -18.50 0.62 -6.62
CA ALA A 237 -19.47 1.71 -6.57
C ALA A 237 -20.51 1.53 -5.44
N GLU A 238 -20.86 0.29 -5.13
CA GLU A 238 -21.70 -0.04 -3.97
C GLU A 238 -21.02 0.35 -2.66
N GLN A 239 -19.68 0.35 -2.56
CA GLN A 239 -18.98 0.85 -1.37
C GLN A 239 -19.31 2.31 -1.06
N ASP A 240 -19.38 3.19 -2.07
CA ASP A 240 -19.75 4.60 -1.86
C ASP A 240 -21.21 4.73 -1.42
N TRP A 241 -22.06 3.85 -1.96
CA TRP A 241 -23.46 3.78 -1.58
C TRP A 241 -23.64 3.32 -0.13
N GLU A 242 -22.97 2.24 0.27
CA GLU A 242 -22.98 1.73 1.64
C GLU A 242 -22.43 2.77 2.62
N GLN A 243 -21.36 3.48 2.26
CA GLN A 243 -20.86 4.60 3.05
C GLN A 243 -21.93 5.68 3.23
N LEU A 244 -22.60 6.10 2.15
CA LEU A 244 -23.65 7.12 2.23
C LEU A 244 -24.80 6.72 3.16
N ILE A 245 -25.19 5.44 3.13
CA ILE A 245 -26.30 4.91 3.94
C ILE A 245 -25.90 4.71 5.40
N HIS A 246 -24.70 4.20 5.65
CA HIS A 246 -24.26 3.77 6.98
C HIS A 246 -23.40 4.79 7.74
N GLN A 247 -22.96 5.86 7.07
CA GLN A 247 -22.27 7.00 7.68
C GLN A 247 -23.10 8.27 7.47
N PRO A 248 -24.15 8.57 8.26
CA PRO A 248 -25.04 9.72 8.03
C PRO A 248 -24.32 11.08 8.01
N ASN A 249 -23.25 11.18 8.80
CA ASN A 249 -22.33 12.32 8.87
C ASN A 249 -21.48 12.49 7.59
N SER A 250 -21.45 11.52 6.67
CA SER A 250 -20.79 11.62 5.34
C SER A 250 -21.37 12.69 4.43
N THR A 251 -22.47 13.35 4.84
CA THR A 251 -23.16 14.38 4.07
C THR A 251 -23.32 15.69 4.85
N VAL A 252 -23.36 16.80 4.12
CA VAL A 252 -23.60 18.14 4.69
C VAL A 252 -24.94 18.69 4.17
N GLY A 253 -26.01 18.36 4.91
CA GLY A 253 -27.35 18.86 4.63
C GLY A 253 -28.04 18.20 3.43
N LEU A 254 -29.26 18.66 3.16
CA LEU A 254 -30.17 18.01 2.19
C LEU A 254 -29.64 18.04 0.76
N TYR A 255 -28.99 19.13 0.36
CA TYR A 255 -28.49 19.32 -1.01
C TYR A 255 -27.35 18.34 -1.34
N ASP A 256 -26.34 18.26 -0.46
CA ASP A 256 -25.22 17.33 -0.63
C ASP A 256 -25.70 15.87 -0.62
N THR A 257 -26.61 15.54 0.31
CA THR A 257 -27.21 14.19 0.39
C THR A 257 -27.91 13.80 -0.91
N LYS A 258 -28.75 14.67 -1.46
CA LYS A 258 -29.48 14.41 -2.72
C LYS A 258 -28.52 14.26 -3.90
N ASN A 259 -27.47 15.08 -3.97
CA ASN A 259 -26.50 15.01 -5.05
C ASN A 259 -25.66 13.73 -4.99
N LYS A 260 -25.17 13.34 -3.81
CA LYS A 260 -24.45 12.07 -3.62
C LYS A 260 -25.33 10.88 -3.95
N TYR A 261 -26.56 10.85 -3.43
CA TYR A 261 -27.54 9.81 -3.78
C TYR A 261 -27.72 9.70 -5.30
N LEU A 262 -27.98 10.83 -5.99
CA LEU A 262 -28.20 10.83 -7.42
C LEU A 262 -26.94 10.39 -8.17
N ALA A 263 -25.77 10.92 -7.82
CA ALA A 263 -24.50 10.59 -8.45
C ALA A 263 -24.18 9.09 -8.34
N PHE A 264 -24.32 8.50 -7.15
CA PHE A 264 -24.03 7.08 -6.94
C PHE A 264 -25.04 6.18 -7.66
N LYS A 265 -26.34 6.49 -7.60
CA LYS A 265 -27.36 5.70 -8.32
C LYS A 265 -27.17 5.78 -9.84
N VAL A 266 -26.84 6.96 -10.37
CA VAL A 266 -26.52 7.13 -11.79
C VAL A 266 -25.25 6.35 -12.15
N LEU A 267 -24.17 6.51 -11.38
CA LEU A 267 -22.93 5.78 -11.60
C LEU A 267 -23.16 4.27 -11.65
N ILE A 268 -23.80 3.69 -10.62
CA ILE A 268 -24.12 2.27 -10.54
C ILE A 268 -24.91 1.81 -11.78
N SER A 269 -25.90 2.60 -12.22
CA SER A 269 -26.70 2.27 -13.41
C SER A 269 -25.92 2.34 -14.72
N LEU A 270 -24.84 3.13 -14.77
CA LEU A 270 -24.02 3.33 -15.97
C LEU A 270 -22.85 2.36 -16.07
N ILE A 271 -22.45 1.68 -14.99
CA ILE A 271 -21.28 0.78 -14.97
C ILE A 271 -21.27 -0.21 -16.16
N PRO A 272 -22.36 -0.92 -16.49
CA PRO A 272 -22.35 -1.85 -17.63
C PRO A 272 -21.99 -1.19 -18.97
N ASN A 273 -22.25 0.11 -19.12
CA ASN A 273 -21.91 0.89 -20.32
C ASN A 273 -20.49 1.48 -20.28
N LEU A 274 -19.87 1.54 -19.11
CA LEU A 274 -18.51 2.07 -18.90
C LEU A 274 -17.43 0.96 -18.92
N VAL A 275 -17.86 -0.30 -18.80
CA VAL A 275 -17.00 -1.46 -18.97
C VAL A 275 -16.80 -1.73 -20.45
N ASN A 276 -15.55 -1.82 -20.88
CA ASN A 276 -15.24 -2.29 -22.21
C ASN A 276 -15.51 -3.80 -22.27
N GLU A 277 -16.45 -4.21 -23.13
CA GLU A 277 -16.85 -5.61 -23.31
C GLU A 277 -15.64 -6.55 -23.54
N LYS A 278 -14.60 -6.08 -24.23
CA LYS A 278 -13.38 -6.87 -24.47
C LYS A 278 -12.59 -7.17 -23.20
N TYR A 279 -12.71 -6.33 -22.17
CA TYR A 279 -12.01 -6.48 -20.89
C TYR A 279 -12.89 -7.07 -19.79
N ASP A 280 -14.19 -7.23 -20.01
CA ASP A 280 -15.11 -7.67 -18.94
C ASP A 280 -14.74 -9.05 -18.39
N ARG A 281 -14.42 -10.00 -19.28
CA ARG A 281 -14.04 -11.39 -18.96
C ARG A 281 -12.63 -11.75 -19.42
N CYS A 282 -11.78 -10.74 -19.59
CA CYS A 282 -10.40 -10.96 -20.02
C CYS A 282 -9.53 -11.45 -18.85
N LYS A 283 -8.28 -11.80 -19.16
CA LYS A 283 -7.29 -12.06 -18.12
C LYS A 283 -7.07 -10.82 -17.27
N LEU A 284 -7.16 -11.03 -15.97
CA LEU A 284 -7.04 -10.00 -14.97
C LEU A 284 -5.58 -9.75 -14.66
N LYS A 285 -5.30 -8.59 -14.08
CA LYS A 285 -3.93 -8.07 -13.94
C LYS A 285 -3.61 -7.76 -12.50
N LEU A 286 -2.31 -7.70 -12.21
CA LEU A 286 -1.84 -7.20 -10.93
C LEU A 286 -2.01 -5.68 -10.89
N ILE A 287 -2.86 -5.20 -9.98
CA ILE A 287 -3.08 -3.79 -9.70
C ILE A 287 -2.42 -3.45 -8.38
N CYS A 288 -1.72 -2.33 -8.31
CA CYS A 288 -1.25 -1.74 -7.08
C CYS A 288 -1.68 -0.28 -7.06
N ASN A 289 -2.54 0.07 -6.11
CA ASN A 289 -3.12 1.42 -6.04
C ASN A 289 -2.08 2.50 -5.71
N ASP A 290 -0.91 2.10 -5.18
CA ASP A 290 0.17 3.01 -4.82
C ASP A 290 1.37 2.88 -5.77
N PHE A 291 1.24 2.20 -6.92
CA PHE A 291 2.35 2.06 -7.85
C PHE A 291 2.57 3.36 -8.64
N GLY A 292 3.58 4.13 -8.25
CA GLY A 292 3.90 5.40 -8.89
C GLY A 292 5.34 5.85 -8.67
N LEU A 293 5.71 6.99 -9.27
CA LEU A 293 7.07 7.54 -9.23
C LEU A 293 7.57 7.82 -7.81
N ALA A 294 6.66 8.09 -6.87
CA ALA A 294 7.03 8.35 -5.48
C ALA A 294 7.66 7.13 -4.78
N ASN A 295 7.40 5.94 -5.29
CA ASN A 295 7.81 4.67 -4.73
C ASN A 295 9.03 4.06 -5.45
N LEU A 296 9.70 4.86 -6.30
CA LEU A 296 10.93 4.48 -6.98
C LEU A 296 12.15 5.00 -6.23
N ILE A 297 13.13 4.13 -6.04
CA ILE A 297 14.47 4.44 -5.55
C ILE A 297 15.43 4.38 -6.73
N VAL A 298 16.12 5.49 -7.00
CA VAL A 298 17.14 5.58 -8.05
C VAL A 298 18.55 5.54 -7.47
N ARG A 299 19.54 5.18 -8.28
CA ARG A 299 20.91 5.00 -7.81
C ARG A 299 21.50 6.27 -7.20
N SER A 300 21.32 7.42 -7.84
CA SER A 300 21.73 8.73 -7.32
C SER A 300 20.94 9.87 -7.96
N ARG A 301 21.28 11.14 -7.65
CA ARG A 301 20.68 12.32 -8.32
C ARG A 301 21.14 12.47 -9.77
N GLU A 302 22.30 11.91 -10.11
CA GLU A 302 22.93 11.95 -11.43
C GLU A 302 22.67 10.69 -12.25
N ASP A 303 22.51 9.54 -11.59
CA ASP A 303 22.11 8.27 -12.22
C ASP A 303 20.69 7.89 -11.77
N LEU A 304 19.72 8.23 -12.63
CA LEU A 304 18.30 7.99 -12.42
C LEU A 304 17.88 6.53 -12.68
N THR A 305 18.83 5.59 -12.76
CA THR A 305 18.53 4.16 -12.90
C THR A 305 17.79 3.68 -11.66
N VAL A 306 16.60 3.12 -11.84
CA VAL A 306 15.80 2.56 -10.74
C VAL A 306 16.50 1.32 -10.20
N VAL A 307 16.84 1.37 -8.93
CA VAL A 307 17.47 0.27 -8.18
C VAL A 307 16.53 -0.31 -7.14
N GLY A 308 15.36 0.29 -6.91
CA GLY A 308 14.33 -0.24 -6.04
C GLY A 308 12.93 0.28 -6.34
N VAL A 309 11.95 -0.59 -6.19
CA VAL A 309 10.52 -0.28 -6.12
C VAL A 309 10.03 -0.75 -4.76
N VAL A 310 9.49 0.19 -4.00
CA VAL A 310 9.03 -0.03 -2.62
C VAL A 310 7.53 0.23 -2.51
N ASP A 311 6.97 0.06 -1.31
CA ASP A 311 5.58 0.41 -1.00
C ASP A 311 4.55 -0.29 -1.91
N LEU A 312 4.70 -1.60 -2.12
CA LEU A 312 3.77 -2.42 -2.92
C LEU A 312 2.50 -2.80 -2.14
N GLU A 313 2.12 -2.01 -1.16
CA GLU A 313 0.87 -2.19 -0.42
C GLU A 313 -0.36 -1.92 -1.30
N TRP A 314 -1.52 -2.40 -0.85
CA TRP A 314 -2.76 -2.30 -1.61
C TRP A 314 -2.69 -2.93 -3.01
N SER A 315 -1.84 -3.96 -3.14
CA SER A 315 -1.76 -4.80 -4.33
C SER A 315 -2.85 -5.87 -4.33
N TYR A 316 -3.54 -6.03 -5.45
CA TYR A 316 -4.61 -7.00 -5.66
C TYR A 316 -4.70 -7.38 -7.14
N ILE A 317 -5.41 -8.46 -7.44
CA ILE A 317 -5.75 -8.83 -8.81
C ILE A 317 -7.02 -8.07 -9.19
N GLY A 318 -6.96 -7.28 -10.26
CA GLY A 318 -8.07 -6.44 -10.70
C GLY A 318 -8.25 -6.39 -12.23
N PRO A 319 -9.22 -5.61 -12.70
CA PRO A 319 -9.52 -5.48 -14.13
C PRO A 319 -8.34 -4.94 -14.94
N ALA A 320 -8.08 -5.55 -16.10
CA ALA A 320 -7.06 -5.06 -17.04
C ALA A 320 -7.34 -3.63 -17.53
N GLN A 321 -8.61 -3.22 -17.56
CA GLN A 321 -9.01 -1.86 -17.97
C GLN A 321 -8.37 -0.77 -17.09
N LEU A 322 -8.01 -1.08 -15.84
CA LEU A 322 -7.36 -0.11 -14.95
C LEU A 322 -5.93 0.26 -15.40
N PHE A 323 -5.27 -0.58 -16.21
CA PHE A 323 -3.98 -0.23 -16.85
C PHE A 323 -4.10 0.80 -17.98
N SER A 324 -5.32 1.15 -18.40
CA SER A 324 -5.54 2.19 -19.42
C SER A 324 -5.45 3.61 -18.86
N SER A 325 -5.27 3.75 -17.56
CA SER A 325 -4.99 5.02 -16.88
C SER A 325 -3.47 5.16 -16.66
N ALA A 326 -2.95 6.38 -16.80
CA ALA A 326 -1.57 6.64 -16.45
C ALA A 326 -1.35 6.40 -14.92
N PRO A 327 -0.21 5.81 -14.53
CA PRO A 327 0.14 5.62 -13.11
C PRO A 327 0.38 6.94 -12.38
#